data_AF-A0A443SK56-F1
#
_entry.id   AF-A0A443SK56-F1
#
_cell.length_a   1.000
_cell.length_b   1.000
_cell.length_c   1.000
_cell.angle_alpha   90.00
_cell.angle_beta   90.00
_cell.angle_gamma   90.00
#
_symmetry.space_group_name_H-M   'P 1'
#
loop_
_entity.id
_entity.type
_entity.pdbx_description
1 polymer ?
#
loop_
_entity_poly.entity_id
_entity_poly.type
_entity_poly.pdbx_seq_one_letter_code
_entity_poly.pdbx_strand_id
1 'polypeptide(L)'
;FASLSALQTGFIFLLCGGMYAASSQVWGFICDRMKDPQKICIYGFVLSIVSFSLVGPIYGLPLKPSVPLAIVAQILFGVGMGGQIVSSFASGLKAVENSDLPKGVATSALVASVYASSFSLGTSIGPAVGGVLIDTIGYRVTCIPIVGIQLLMVM
;
A
#
# COMPACT_ATOMS: atom_id res chain seq x y z
N PHE A 1 16.27 16.95 0.84
CA PHE A 1 14.91 17.41 1.20
C PHE A 1 14.89 18.46 2.32
N ALA A 2 16.01 19.16 2.60
CA ALA A 2 16.19 19.96 3.82
C ALA A 2 15.58 21.39 3.80
N SER A 3 14.52 21.62 3.03
CA SER A 3 13.91 22.97 2.91
C SER A 3 12.42 22.94 2.56
N LEU A 4 11.66 21.96 3.08
CA LEU A 4 10.20 22.02 3.03
C LEU A 4 9.68 22.44 4.41
N SER A 5 8.74 23.38 4.42
CA SER A 5 8.01 23.72 5.65
C SER A 5 7.22 22.51 6.14
N ALA A 6 7.06 22.37 7.46
CA ALA A 6 6.23 21.31 8.07
C ALA A 6 4.82 21.25 7.44
N LEU A 7 4.28 22.42 7.05
CA LEU A 7 3.01 22.53 6.34
C LEU A 7 3.04 21.82 4.97
N GLN A 8 4.09 22.05 4.17
CA GLN A 8 4.22 21.46 2.84
C GLN A 8 4.39 19.94 2.91
N THR A 9 5.20 19.46 3.85
CA THR A 9 5.36 18.03 4.11
C THR A 9 4.03 17.41 4.56
N GLY A 10 3.30 18.08 5.45
CA GLY A 10 1.97 17.68 5.88
C GLY A 10 0.97 17.57 4.71
N PHE A 11 0.96 18.53 3.79
CA PHE A 11 0.12 18.47 2.59
C PHE A 11 0.47 17.29 1.67
N ILE A 12 1.74 16.95 1.52
CA ILE A 12 2.16 15.80 0.71
C ILE A 12 1.64 14.48 1.31
N PHE A 13 1.73 14.32 2.64
CA PHE A 13 1.16 13.14 3.32
C PHE A 13 -0.37 13.13 3.30
N LEU A 14 -1.01 14.30 3.43
CA LEU A 14 -2.45 14.44 3.31
C LEU A 14 -2.94 14.03 1.92
N LEU A 15 -2.20 14.36 0.86
CA LEU A 15 -2.52 13.91 -0.49
C LEU A 15 -2.49 12.38 -0.61
N CYS A 16 -1.51 11.71 -0.01
CA CYS A 16 -1.48 10.25 0.02
C CYS A 16 -2.72 9.67 0.71
N GLY A 17 -3.05 10.17 1.90
CA GLY A 17 -4.23 9.73 2.65
C GLY A 17 -5.55 10.04 1.93
N GLY A 18 -5.65 11.21 1.30
CA GLY A 18 -6.81 11.63 0.52
C GLY A 18 -7.00 10.79 -0.75
N MET A 19 -5.92 10.50 -1.48
CA MET A 19 -5.97 9.63 -2.65
C MET A 19 -6.27 8.17 -2.26
N TYR A 20 -5.75 7.70 -1.13
CA TYR A 20 -6.15 6.42 -0.55
C TYR A 20 -7.66 6.38 -0.25
N ALA A 21 -8.19 7.39 0.43
CA ALA A 21 -9.62 7.46 0.74
C ALA A 21 -10.48 7.49 -0.52
N ALA A 22 -10.16 8.34 -1.50
CA ALA A 22 -10.88 8.42 -2.77
C ALA A 22 -10.80 7.12 -3.58
N SER A 23 -9.60 6.55 -3.72
CA SER A 23 -9.39 5.31 -4.47
C SER A 23 -10.03 4.10 -3.79
N SER A 24 -10.07 4.03 -2.46
CA SER A 24 -10.70 2.93 -1.74
C SER A 24 -12.20 2.76 -2.08
N GLN A 25 -12.92 3.87 -2.29
CA GLN A 25 -14.32 3.82 -2.73
C GLN A 25 -14.45 3.25 -4.15
N VAL A 26 -13.58 3.69 -5.06
CA VAL A 26 -13.55 3.20 -6.44
C VAL A 26 -13.19 1.71 -6.48
N TRP A 27 -12.14 1.31 -5.75
CA TRP A 27 -11.72 -0.08 -5.65
C TRP A 27 -12.77 -0.95 -4.98
N GLY A 28 -13.48 -0.45 -3.97
CA GLY A 28 -14.59 -1.17 -3.34
C GLY A 28 -15.69 -1.50 -4.35
N PHE A 29 -16.14 -0.48 -5.10
CA PHE A 29 -17.15 -0.68 -6.14
C PHE A 29 -16.72 -1.69 -7.22
N ILE A 30 -15.43 -1.69 -7.59
CA ILE A 30 -14.89 -2.66 -8.57
C ILE A 30 -14.80 -4.06 -7.94
N CYS A 31 -14.33 -4.18 -6.68
CA CYS A 31 -14.19 -5.43 -5.95
C CYS A 31 -15.54 -6.15 -5.81
N ASP A 32 -16.62 -5.41 -5.60
CA ASP A 32 -17.98 -5.98 -5.49
C ASP A 32 -18.41 -6.69 -6.78
N ARG A 33 -18.04 -6.13 -7.94
CA ARG A 33 -18.42 -6.66 -9.26
C ARG A 33 -17.46 -7.72 -9.82
N MET A 34 -16.24 -7.82 -9.31
CA MET A 34 -15.26 -8.80 -9.78
C MET A 34 -15.40 -10.15 -9.08
N LYS A 35 -15.31 -11.25 -9.84
CA LYS A 35 -15.28 -12.61 -9.27
C LYS A 35 -14.02 -12.86 -8.44
N ASP A 36 -12.92 -12.24 -8.83
CA ASP A 36 -11.60 -12.43 -8.23
C ASP A 36 -10.98 -11.05 -7.90
N PRO A 37 -11.20 -10.54 -6.67
CA PRO A 37 -10.62 -9.27 -6.25
C PRO A 37 -9.10 -9.36 -6.07
N GLN A 38 -8.49 -10.55 -6.00
CA GLN A 38 -7.05 -10.71 -5.79
C GLN A 38 -6.24 -10.08 -6.93
N LYS A 39 -6.80 -10.05 -8.15
CA LYS A 39 -6.19 -9.35 -9.30
C LYS A 39 -6.00 -7.86 -9.04
N ILE A 40 -6.94 -7.20 -8.35
CA ILE A 40 -6.82 -5.79 -7.97
C ILE A 40 -5.65 -5.59 -6.99
N CYS A 41 -5.42 -6.57 -6.11
CA CYS A 41 -4.29 -6.55 -5.19
C CYS A 41 -2.95 -6.54 -5.94
N ILE A 42 -2.82 -7.39 -6.97
CA ILE A 42 -1.63 -7.43 -7.84
C ILE A 42 -1.42 -6.08 -8.54
N TYR A 43 -2.47 -5.47 -9.11
CA TYR A 43 -2.37 -4.12 -9.68
C TYR A 43 -1.92 -3.08 -8.66
N GLY A 44 -2.42 -3.16 -7.42
CA GLY A 44 -2.01 -2.29 -6.33
C GLY A 44 -0.54 -2.46 -5.95
N PHE A 45 -0.01 -3.68 -5.93
CA PHE A 45 1.42 -3.95 -5.72
C PHE A 45 2.28 -3.40 -6.85
N VAL A 46 1.89 -3.60 -8.11
CA VAL A 46 2.61 -3.04 -9.26
C VAL A 46 2.67 -1.51 -9.19
N LEU A 47 1.54 -0.84 -8.88
CA LEU A 47 1.51 0.61 -8.68
C LEU A 47 2.43 1.07 -7.55
N SER A 48 2.49 0.32 -6.46
CA SER A 48 3.36 0.63 -5.32
C SER A 48 4.84 0.44 -5.68
N ILE A 49 5.19 -0.61 -6.45
CA ILE A 49 6.54 -0.83 -6.96
C ILE A 49 6.97 0.35 -7.83
N VAL A 50 6.10 0.80 -8.74
CA VAL A 50 6.36 1.96 -9.59
C VAL A 50 6.58 3.22 -8.74
N SER A 51 5.75 3.44 -7.71
CA SER A 51 5.90 4.59 -6.81
C SER A 51 7.24 4.58 -6.05
N PHE A 52 7.59 3.47 -5.40
CA PHE A 52 8.85 3.36 -4.66
C PHE A 52 10.07 3.37 -5.60
N SER A 53 9.92 2.89 -6.84
CA SER A 53 10.98 3.00 -7.85
C SER A 53 11.19 4.45 -8.27
N LEU A 54 10.12 5.23 -8.45
CA LEU A 54 10.24 6.66 -8.80
C LEU A 54 10.98 7.48 -7.74
N VAL A 55 10.86 7.10 -6.47
CA VAL A 55 11.47 7.82 -5.33
C VAL A 55 12.84 7.25 -4.93
N GLY A 56 12.99 5.93 -5.04
CA GLY A 56 14.22 5.20 -4.78
C GLY A 56 15.22 5.31 -5.94
N PRO A 57 16.44 4.79 -5.77
CA PRO A 57 17.42 4.75 -6.84
C PRO A 57 16.98 3.73 -7.90
N ILE A 58 16.33 4.20 -8.97
CA ILE A 58 16.36 3.47 -10.24
C ILE A 58 17.81 3.53 -10.71
N TYR A 59 18.52 2.40 -10.64
CA TYR A 59 19.82 2.22 -11.28
C TYR A 59 19.65 2.52 -12.78
N GLY A 60 19.90 3.77 -13.18
CA GLY A 60 19.81 4.23 -14.58
C GLY A 60 19.20 5.61 -14.81
N LEU A 61 18.35 6.15 -13.92
CA LEU A 61 17.78 7.49 -14.10
C LEU A 61 18.44 8.52 -13.16
N PRO A 62 19.10 9.58 -13.66
CA PRO A 62 19.67 10.67 -12.86
C PRO A 62 18.56 11.63 -12.35
N LEU A 63 17.47 11.09 -11.80
CA LEU A 63 16.42 11.90 -11.21
C LEU A 63 16.91 12.46 -9.87
N LYS A 64 17.06 13.77 -9.82
CA LYS A 64 17.26 14.49 -8.56
C LYS A 64 15.98 14.35 -7.74
N PRO A 65 16.07 14.04 -6.43
CA PRO A 65 14.90 14.02 -5.56
C PRO A 65 14.25 15.40 -5.60
N SER A 66 13.04 15.48 -6.15
CA SER A 66 12.31 16.72 -6.35
C SER A 66 10.92 16.61 -5.74
N VAL A 67 10.38 17.74 -5.29
CA VAL A 67 9.06 17.80 -4.66
C VAL A 67 7.94 17.32 -5.59
N PRO A 68 7.91 17.68 -6.89
CA PRO A 68 6.89 17.18 -7.81
C PRO A 68 6.92 15.66 -7.97
N LEU A 69 8.13 15.08 -8.01
CA LEU A 69 8.30 13.63 -8.11
C LEU A 69 7.78 12.91 -6.86
N ALA A 70 8.03 13.48 -5.68
CA ALA A 70 7.49 12.95 -4.42
C ALA A 70 5.96 13.03 -4.38
N ILE A 71 5.35 14.11 -4.88
CA ILE A 71 3.89 14.24 -4.98
C ILE A 71 3.30 13.16 -5.89
N VAL A 72 3.85 13.00 -7.10
CA VAL A 72 3.38 11.97 -8.05
C VAL A 72 3.51 10.57 -7.45
N ALA A 73 4.64 10.27 -6.81
CA ALA A 73 4.84 9.00 -6.15
C ALA A 73 3.84 8.76 -5.00
N GLN A 74 3.58 9.77 -4.16
CA GLN A 74 2.61 9.66 -3.06
C GLN A 74 1.18 9.45 -3.58
N ILE A 75 0.80 10.09 -4.69
CA ILE A 75 -0.50 9.86 -5.34
C ILE A 75 -0.60 8.41 -5.83
N LEU A 76 0.40 7.93 -6.57
CA LEU A 76 0.42 6.54 -7.07
C LEU A 76 0.40 5.53 -5.92
N PHE A 77 1.16 5.79 -4.85
CA PHE A 77 1.19 4.94 -3.68
C PHE A 77 -0.16 4.92 -2.95
N GLY A 78 -0.80 6.08 -2.77
CA GLY A 78 -2.13 6.16 -2.16
C GLY A 78 -3.18 5.35 -2.94
N VAL A 79 -3.16 5.46 -4.28
CA VAL A 79 -4.07 4.68 -5.15
C VAL A 79 -3.78 3.19 -5.08
N GLY A 80 -2.51 2.79 -5.10
CA GLY A 80 -2.10 1.38 -5.00
C GLY A 80 -2.42 0.76 -3.65
N MET A 81 -2.15 1.49 -2.56
CA MET A 81 -2.47 1.10 -1.19
C MET A 81 -3.97 0.89 -0.99
N GLY A 82 -4.81 1.78 -1.55
CA GLY A 82 -6.27 1.63 -1.52
C GLY A 82 -6.71 0.34 -2.17
N GLY A 83 -6.12 0.01 -3.32
CA GLY A 83 -6.37 -1.25 -4.03
C GLY A 83 -5.97 -2.47 -3.19
N GLN A 84 -4.76 -2.50 -2.64
CA GLN A 84 -4.26 -3.61 -1.84
C GLN A 84 -5.13 -3.89 -0.61
N ILE A 85 -5.44 -2.86 0.17
CA ILE A 85 -6.21 -2.97 1.43
C ILE A 85 -7.62 -3.47 1.14
N VAL A 86 -8.33 -2.80 0.24
CA VAL A 86 -9.74 -3.13 -0.06
C VAL A 86 -9.86 -4.50 -0.71
N SER A 87 -9.00 -4.81 -1.69
CA SER A 87 -9.07 -6.08 -2.41
C SER A 87 -8.64 -7.27 -1.57
N SER A 88 -7.65 -7.14 -0.69
CA SER A 88 -7.24 -8.22 0.22
C SER A 88 -8.37 -8.57 1.18
N PHE A 89 -9.03 -7.56 1.75
CA PHE A 89 -10.18 -7.75 2.62
C PHE A 89 -11.36 -8.40 1.86
N ALA A 90 -11.72 -7.87 0.69
CA ALA A 90 -12.80 -8.42 -0.13
C ALA A 90 -12.53 -9.86 -0.60
N SER A 91 -11.27 -10.18 -0.93
CA SER A 91 -10.87 -11.54 -1.31
C SER A 91 -11.01 -12.51 -0.15
N GLY A 92 -10.60 -12.12 1.05
CA GLY A 92 -10.76 -12.94 2.26
C GLY A 92 -12.23 -13.25 2.56
N LEU A 93 -13.12 -12.26 2.44
CA LEU A 93 -14.55 -12.46 2.63
C LEU A 93 -15.15 -13.40 1.57
N LYS A 94 -14.80 -13.20 0.30
CA LYS A 94 -15.25 -14.07 -0.80
C LYS A 94 -14.70 -15.50 -0.69
N ALA A 95 -13.49 -15.67 -0.19
CA ALA A 95 -12.91 -16.99 0.04
C ALA A 95 -13.73 -17.79 1.07
N VAL A 96 -14.17 -17.14 2.15
CA VAL A 96 -15.05 -17.77 3.13
C VAL A 96 -16.44 -18.02 2.57
N GLU A 97 -17.01 -17.10 1.79
CA GLU A 97 -18.32 -17.27 1.16
C GLU A 97 -18.39 -18.47 0.20
N ASN A 98 -17.28 -18.74 -0.49
CA ASN A 98 -17.11 -19.87 -1.42
C ASN A 98 -16.62 -21.17 -0.76
N SER A 99 -16.24 -21.12 0.52
CA SER A 99 -15.82 -22.30 1.28
C SER A 99 -17.02 -23.06 1.86
N ASP A 100 -16.79 -24.30 2.29
CA ASP A 100 -17.78 -25.12 3.02
C ASP A 100 -17.95 -24.70 4.49
N LEU A 101 -17.34 -23.57 4.90
CA LEU A 101 -17.45 -23.05 6.26
C LEU A 101 -18.88 -22.56 6.56
N PRO A 102 -19.27 -22.51 7.86
CA PRO A 102 -20.56 -21.98 8.26
C PRO A 102 -20.75 -20.55 7.75
N LYS A 103 -21.74 -20.34 6.88
CA LYS A 103 -22.08 -19.02 6.36
C LYS A 103 -22.80 -18.23 7.44
N GLY A 104 -22.19 -17.15 7.92
CA GLY A 104 -22.76 -16.32 8.96
C GLY A 104 -21.84 -15.19 9.37
N VAL A 105 -22.42 -14.23 10.09
CA VAL A 105 -21.71 -13.03 10.57
C VAL A 105 -20.48 -13.40 11.42
N ALA A 106 -20.56 -14.50 12.18
CA ALA A 106 -19.44 -14.98 13.00
C ALA A 106 -18.19 -15.30 12.17
N THR A 107 -18.32 -16.02 11.05
CA THR A 107 -17.18 -16.41 10.22
C THR A 107 -16.57 -15.22 9.50
N SER A 108 -17.41 -14.32 8.96
CA SER A 108 -16.92 -13.07 8.35
C SER A 108 -16.27 -12.15 9.39
N ALA A 109 -16.78 -12.13 10.63
CA ALA A 109 -16.16 -11.39 11.72
C ALA A 109 -14.79 -11.95 12.12
N LEU A 110 -14.60 -13.28 12.06
CA LEU A 110 -13.29 -13.90 12.27
C LEU A 110 -12.29 -13.52 11.17
N VAL A 111 -12.70 -13.50 9.90
CA VAL A 111 -11.82 -13.01 8.81
C VAL A 111 -11.45 -11.54 9.04
N ALA A 112 -12.43 -10.72 9.40
CA ALA A 112 -12.20 -9.31 9.63
C ALA A 112 -11.29 -9.04 10.82
N SER A 113 -11.41 -9.80 11.91
CA SER A 113 -10.54 -9.66 13.08
C SER A 113 -9.11 -10.11 12.77
N VAL A 114 -8.92 -11.24 12.07
CA VAL A 114 -7.59 -11.68 11.62
C VAL A 114 -6.95 -10.62 10.73
N TYR A 115 -7.69 -10.10 9.75
CA TYR A 115 -7.22 -9.01 8.89
C TYR A 115 -6.82 -7.78 9.69
N ALA A 116 -7.66 -7.32 10.62
CA ALA A 116 -7.39 -6.14 11.44
C ALA A 116 -6.19 -6.34 12.37
N SER A 117 -6.01 -7.54 12.95
CA SER A 117 -4.84 -7.89 13.76
C SER A 117 -3.57 -7.89 12.92
N SER A 118 -3.59 -8.53 11.74
CA SER A 118 -2.44 -8.53 10.81
C SER A 118 -2.09 -7.11 10.35
N PHE A 119 -3.10 -6.29 10.03
CA PHE A 119 -2.91 -4.89 9.67
C PHE A 119 -2.27 -4.10 10.82
N SER A 120 -2.78 -4.24 12.04
CA SER A 120 -2.26 -3.55 13.23
C SER A 120 -0.81 -3.94 13.55
N LEU A 121 -0.46 -5.21 13.38
CA LEU A 121 0.91 -5.70 13.51
C LEU A 121 1.82 -5.07 12.45
N GLY A 122 1.38 -5.04 11.19
CA GLY A 122 2.10 -4.41 10.10
C GLY A 122 2.33 -2.91 10.33
N THR A 123 1.30 -2.18 10.77
CA THR A 123 1.41 -0.74 11.08
C THR A 123 2.27 -0.44 12.29
N SER A 124 2.48 -1.40 13.19
CA SER A 124 3.34 -1.23 14.37
C SER A 124 4.81 -1.56 14.04
N ILE A 125 5.04 -2.67 13.35
CA ILE A 125 6.40 -3.15 13.02
C ILE A 125 6.99 -2.33 11.86
N GLY A 126 6.17 -1.95 10.88
CA GLY A 126 6.59 -1.23 9.67
C GLY A 126 7.35 0.07 9.96
N PRO A 127 6.80 1.01 10.75
CA PRO A 127 7.50 2.24 11.12
C PRO A 127 8.75 2.01 11.96
N ALA A 128 8.75 1.02 12.86
CA ALA A 128 9.91 0.70 13.69
C ALA A 128 11.09 0.19 12.84
N VAL A 129 10.84 -0.80 11.98
CA VAL A 129 11.85 -1.35 11.07
C VAL A 129 12.24 -0.32 10.02
N GLY A 130 11.27 0.38 9.43
CA GLY A 130 11.50 1.42 8.43
C GLY A 130 12.36 2.57 8.94
N GLY A 131 12.11 3.03 10.18
CA GLY A 131 12.92 4.06 10.84
C GLY A 131 14.38 3.63 11.00
N VAL A 132 14.60 2.42 11.54
CA VAL A 132 15.96 1.87 11.70
C VAL A 132 16.67 1.73 10.35
N LEU A 133 15.98 1.27 9.30
CA LEU A 133 16.58 1.18 7.96
C LEU A 133 16.94 2.58 7.42
N ILE A 134 16.05 3.56 7.53
CA ILE A 134 16.31 4.92 7.06
C ILE A 134 17.50 5.54 7.79
N ASP A 135 17.61 5.33 9.10
CA ASP A 135 18.70 5.87 9.92
C ASP A 135 20.06 5.20 9.63
N THR A 136 20.06 3.91 9.28
CA THR A 136 21.30 3.14 9.07
C THR A 136 21.83 3.20 7.64
N ILE A 137 20.97 3.03 6.64
CA ILE A 137 21.37 2.90 5.21
C ILE A 137 20.85 4.05 4.34
N GLY A 138 20.07 4.97 4.92
CA GLY A 138 19.52 6.12 4.23
C GLY A 138 18.27 5.80 3.40
N TYR A 139 17.40 6.80 3.26
CA TYR A 139 16.09 6.67 2.63
C TYR A 139 16.10 6.01 1.23
N ARG A 140 17.08 6.35 0.38
CA ARG A 140 17.16 5.79 -0.98
C ARG A 140 17.40 4.28 -0.98
N VAL A 141 18.32 3.79 -0.17
CA VAL A 141 18.65 2.36 -0.16
C VAL A 141 17.54 1.56 0.50
N THR A 142 16.83 2.13 1.47
CA THR A 142 15.63 1.54 2.11
C THR A 142 14.51 1.22 1.13
N CYS A 143 14.38 1.94 0.01
CA CYS A 143 13.34 1.64 -0.99
C CYS A 143 13.54 0.27 -1.66
N ILE A 144 14.78 -0.23 -1.77
CA ILE A 144 15.10 -1.49 -2.44
C ILE A 144 14.46 -2.70 -1.74
N PRO A 145 14.67 -2.95 -0.43
CA PRO A 145 14.03 -4.07 0.24
C PRO A 145 12.50 -3.95 0.26
N ILE A 146 11.94 -2.73 0.31
CA ILE A 146 10.48 -2.52 0.24
C ILE A 146 9.93 -2.96 -1.13
N VAL A 147 10.59 -2.56 -2.22
CA VAL A 147 10.22 -3.02 -3.57
C VAL A 147 10.37 -4.53 -3.70
N GLY A 148 11.43 -5.12 -3.12
CA GLY A 148 11.62 -6.57 -3.09
C GLY A 148 10.47 -7.32 -2.41
N ILE A 149 9.99 -6.83 -1.27
CA ILE A 149 8.83 -7.41 -0.58
C ILE A 149 7.57 -7.30 -1.43
N GLN A 150 7.35 -6.16 -2.10
CA GLN A 150 6.18 -5.99 -2.96
C GLN A 150 6.24 -6.86 -4.22
N LEU A 151 7.42 -7.06 -4.80
CA LEU A 151 7.61 -7.98 -5.92
C LEU A 151 7.33 -9.43 -5.51
N LEU A 152 7.77 -9.83 -4.32
CA LEU A 152 7.47 -11.15 -3.77
C LEU A 152 5.95 -11.38 -3.59
N MET A 153 5.19 -10.33 -3.24
CA MET A 153 3.73 -10.41 -3.11
C MET A 153 2.99 -10.45 -4.46
N VAL A 154 3.65 -10.09 -5.55
CA VAL A 154 3.10 -10.15 -6.92
C VAL A 154 3.27 -11.54 -7.55
N MET A 155 4.29 -12.29 -7.13
CA MET A 155 4.60 -13.64 -7.62
C MET A 155 3.72 -14.70 -6.97
#